data_AF-A0A540WHY3-F1
#
_entry.id   AF-A0A540WHY3-F1
#
_cell.length_a   1.000
_cell.length_b   1.000
_cell.length_c   1.000
_cell.angle_alpha   90.00
_cell.angle_beta   90.00
_cell.angle_gamma   90.00
#
_symmetry.space_group_name_H-M   'P 1'
#
loop_
_entity.id
_entity.type
_entity.pdbx_description
1 polymer ?
#
loop_
_entity_poly.entity_id
_entity_poly.type
_entity_poly.pdbx_seq_one_letter_code
_entity_poly.pdbx_strand_id
1 'polypeptide(L)' 'MSAPSFFQTHMGQRFYEGTMPALVRELKRLNDNIERLVAAAERFAGQPPASSAEPTRPTTPGNSEGE' A
#
# COMPACT_ATOMS: atom_id res chain seq x y z
N MET A 1 -4.80 54.03 -2.88
CA MET A 1 -4.00 53.01 -3.61
C MET A 1 -4.24 51.68 -2.93
N SER A 2 -4.54 50.62 -3.67
CA SER A 2 -4.75 49.27 -3.11
C SER A 2 -3.41 48.56 -2.91
N ALA A 3 -3.30 47.78 -1.83
CA ALA A 3 -2.12 46.95 -1.57
C ALA A 3 -1.95 45.87 -2.65
N PRO A 4 -0.71 45.43 -2.93
CA PRO A 4 -0.45 44.36 -3.89
C PRO A 4 -1.05 43.03 -3.41
N SER A 5 -1.55 42.24 -4.37
CA SER A 5 -2.06 40.90 -4.09
C SER A 5 -0.92 39.94 -3.73
N PHE A 6 -1.20 38.89 -2.96
CA PHE A 6 -0.17 37.96 -2.46
C PHE A 6 0.76 37.42 -3.56
N PHE A 7 0.21 36.97 -4.70
CA PHE A 7 1.00 36.44 -5.83
C PHE A 7 1.93 37.47 -6.50
N GLN A 8 1.68 38.78 -6.28
CA GLN A 8 2.51 39.87 -6.78
C GLN A 8 3.67 40.18 -5.84
N THR A 9 3.62 39.67 -4.61
CA THR A 9 4.72 39.83 -3.65
C THR A 9 5.84 38.84 -3.97
N HIS A 10 7.09 39.20 -3.66
CA HIS A 10 8.23 38.31 -3.79
C HIS A 10 8.04 36.99 -3.01
N MET A 11 7.35 37.05 -1.86
CA MET A 11 7.00 35.86 -1.09
C MET A 11 6.02 34.96 -1.86
N GLY A 12 4.96 35.53 -2.44
CA GLY A 12 3.97 34.79 -3.21
C GLY A 12 4.54 34.17 -4.48
N GLN A 13 5.42 34.89 -5.20
CA GLN A 13 6.13 34.34 -6.36
C GLN A 13 6.92 33.09 -5.99
N ARG A 14 7.76 33.17 -4.95
CA ARG A 14 8.53 32.00 -4.46
C ARG A 14 7.64 30.84 -4.01
N PHE A 15 6.49 31.14 -3.41
CA PHE A 15 5.53 30.12 -3.01
C PHE A 15 4.97 29.38 -4.22
N TYR A 16 4.56 30.08 -5.28
CA TYR A 16 4.00 29.47 -6.48
C TYR A 16 5.05 28.80 -7.37
N GLU A 17 6.26 29.33 -7.43
CA GLU A 17 7.35 28.77 -8.24
C GLU A 17 8.06 27.60 -7.57
N GLY A 18 8.18 27.61 -6.24
CA GLY A 18 8.92 26.60 -5.48
C GLY A 18 8.02 25.67 -4.69
N THR A 19 7.24 26.23 -3.77
CA THR A 19 6.48 25.46 -2.77
C THR A 19 5.34 24.67 -3.40
N MET A 20 4.53 25.31 -4.26
CA MET A 20 3.37 24.65 -4.88
C MET A 20 3.76 23.42 -5.73
N PRO A 21 4.76 23.50 -6.63
CA PRO A 21 5.22 22.32 -7.36
C PRO A 21 5.77 21.22 -6.45
N ALA A 22 6.47 21.58 -5.36
CA ALA A 22 6.96 20.61 -4.38
C ALA A 22 5.80 19.86 -3.70
N LEU A 23 4.76 20.59 -3.26
CA LEU A 23 3.57 19.99 -2.68
C LEU A 23 2.89 19.03 -3.67
N VAL A 24 2.69 19.44 -4.92
CA VAL A 24 2.07 18.57 -5.94
C VAL A 24 2.89 17.28 -6.17
N ARG A 25 4.22 17.35 -6.16
CA ARG A 25 5.08 16.17 -6.26
C ARG A 25 4.90 15.22 -5.07
N GLU A 26 4.87 15.75 -3.85
CA GLU A 26 4.66 14.92 -2.66
C GLU A 26 3.25 14.33 -2.60
N LEU A 27 2.22 15.07 -3.01
CA LEU A 27 0.86 14.54 -3.15
C LEU A 27 0.80 13.38 -4.15
N LYS A 28 1.47 13.50 -5.30
CA LYS A 28 1.55 12.40 -6.27
C LYS A 28 2.24 11.18 -5.67
N ARG A 29 3.39 11.37 -5.01
CA ARG A 29 4.13 10.28 -4.36
C ARG A 29 3.28 9.59 -3.29
N LEU A 30 2.48 10.34 -2.53
CA LEU A 30 1.56 9.77 -1.56
C LEU A 30 0.52 8.88 -2.23
N ASN A 31 -0.12 9.34 -3.31
CA ASN A 31 -1.07 8.53 -4.07
C ASN A 31 -0.42 7.25 -4.61
N ASP A 32 0.78 7.35 -5.21
CA ASP A 32 1.51 6.18 -5.71
C ASP A 32 1.77 5.14 -4.59
N ASN A 33 2.06 5.60 -3.36
CA ASN A 33 2.26 4.71 -2.21
C ASN A 33 0.95 4.06 -1.75
N ILE A 34 -0.16 4.79 -1.77
CA ILE A 34 -1.48 4.25 -1.42
C ILE A 34 -1.89 3.17 -2.44
N GLU A 35 -1.70 3.42 -3.73
CA GLU A 35 -1.98 2.43 -4.78
C GLU A 35 -1.17 1.15 -4.58
N ARG A 36 0.12 1.26 -4.25
CA ARG A 36 0.97 0.10 -3.93
C ARG A 36 0.49 -0.65 -2.69
N LEU A 37 0.05 0.07 -1.67
CA LEU A 37 -0.48 -0.54 -0.45
C LEU A 37 -1.77 -1.30 -0.72
N VAL A 38 -2.69 -0.74 -1.52
CA VAL A 38 -3.92 -1.41 -1.95
C VAL A 38 -3.59 -2.68 -2.74
N ALA A 39 -2.70 -2.59 -3.73
CA ALA A 39 -2.28 -3.75 -4.51
C ALA A 39 -1.64 -4.85 -3.66
N ALA A 40 -0.89 -4.48 -2.61
CA ALA A 40 -0.36 -5.45 -1.65
C ALA A 40 -1.49 -6.11 -0.85
N ALA A 41 -2.43 -5.32 -0.32
CA ALA A 41 -3.57 -5.83 0.45
C ALA A 41 -4.44 -6.81 -0.37
N GLU A 42 -4.70 -6.50 -1.63
CA GLU A 42 -5.45 -7.38 -2.54
C GLU A 42 -4.76 -8.74 -2.75
N ARG A 43 -3.43 -8.75 -2.88
CA ARG A 43 -2.66 -10.00 -2.99
C ARG A 43 -2.77 -10.87 -1.75
N PHE A 44 -2.75 -10.27 -0.57
CA PHE A 44 -2.90 -10.99 0.69
C PHE A 44 -4.35 -11.46 0.91
N ALA A 45 -5.34 -10.66 0.52
CA ALA A 45 -6.75 -11.04 0.62
C ALA A 45 -7.14 -12.17 -0.35
N GLY A 46 -6.50 -12.22 -1.53
CA GLY A 46 -6.71 -13.27 -2.53
C GLY A 46 -5.90 -14.55 -2.33
N GLN A 47 -5.01 -14.60 -1.33
CA GLN A 47 -4.27 -15.81 -1.01
C GLN A 47 -5.15 -16.73 -0.15
N PRO A 48 -5.61 -17.90 -0.67
CA PRO A 48 -6.26 -18.87 0.20
C PRO A 48 -5.26 -19.26 1.30
N PRO A 49 -5.73 -19.53 2.53
CA PRO A 49 -4.85 -20.00 3.59
C PRO A 49 -4.04 -21.16 3.04
N ALA A 50 -2.72 -21.16 3.29
CA ALA A 50 -1.80 -22.18 2.79
C ALA A 50 -2.35 -23.58 3.11
N SER A 51 -3.09 -24.14 2.15
CA SER A 51 -3.58 -25.50 2.15
C SER A 51 -2.40 -26.36 1.73
N SER A 52 -1.44 -26.54 2.65
CA SER A 52 -0.55 -27.70 2.64
C SER A 52 0.22 -27.81 3.94
N ALA A 53 -0.51 -27.97 5.04
CA ALA A 53 -0.03 -28.76 6.16
C ALA A 53 -1.18 -29.65 6.58
N GLU A 54 -1.54 -30.59 5.72
CA GLU A 54 -2.23 -31.78 6.19
C GLU A 54 -1.22 -32.48 7.14
N PRO A 55 -1.48 -32.54 8.46
CA PRO A 55 -0.64 -33.34 9.33
C PRO A 55 -0.86 -34.77 8.87
N THR A 56 0.17 -35.37 8.26
CA THR A 56 0.20 -36.80 7.92
C THR A 56 -0.36 -37.57 9.10
N ARG A 57 -1.61 -38.05 8.98
CA ARG A 57 -2.15 -39.00 9.94
C ARG A 57 -1.19 -40.19 9.91
N PRO A 58 -0.65 -40.63 11.05
CA PRO A 58 0.05 -41.90 11.10
C PRO A 58 -0.93 -42.95 10.59
N THR A 59 -0.62 -43.58 9.46
CA THR A 59 -1.34 -44.74 8.97
C THR A 59 -1.20 -45.83 10.02
N THR A 60 -2.26 -46.09 10.78
CA THR A 60 -2.37 -47.29 11.61
C THR A 60 -2.24 -48.50 10.68
N PRO A 61 -1.24 -49.39 10.88
CA PRO A 61 -1.19 -50.64 10.14
C PRO A 61 -2.37 -51.52 10.57
N GLY A 62 -3.00 -52.14 9.59
CA GLY A 62 -4.23 -52.89 9.72
C GLY A 62 -4.19 -53.97 10.81
N ASN A 63 -5.36 -54.08 11.44
CA ASN A 63 -5.84 -55.30 12.08
C ASN A 63 -5.58 -56.50 11.16
N SER A 64 -4.70 -57.42 11.59
CA SER A 64 -4.62 -58.76 11.03
C SER A 64 -5.24 -59.69 12.07
N GLU A 65 -6.40 -60.25 11.71
CA GLU A 65 -7.13 -61.28 12.44
C GLU A 65 -6.34 -62.60 12.51
N GLY A 66 -6.57 -63.39 13.56
CA GLY A 66 -6.57 -64.87 13.45
C GLY A 66 -5.54 -65.65 14.27
N GLU A 67 -6.09 -66.47 15.19
CA GLU A 67 -5.56 -67.66 15.90
C GLU A 67 -4.79 -67.49 17.21
#